data_AF-A0A9D4P7E3-F1
#
_entry.id   AF-A0A9D4P7E3-F1
#
_cell.length_a   1.000
_cell.length_b   1.000
_cell.length_c   1.000
_cell.angle_alpha   90.00
_cell.angle_beta   90.00
_cell.angle_gamma   90.00
#
_symmetry.space_group_name_H-M   'P 1'
#
loop_
_entity.id
_entity.type
_entity.pdbx_description
1 polymer ?
#
loop_
_entity_poly.entity_id
_entity_poly.type
_entity_poly.pdbx_seq_one_letter_code
_entity_poly.pdbx_strand_id
1 'polypeptide(L)'
;MNNRLQLLLSLSRFCRMTTTQQVIQRRKFATTNSDVNHSVRDLSSAFFRTDTSNPAEHNDLHHGLFYRIPNDIANRLFLLGGFDKCQQETIKIFQETAIMIRKPALEVIDYLRRTDFNRPPNSYVLYGPIGSGKTFTLNHILHYGFTQKFILLNCTRPTDWINYPQEQTVSATNSKRIDTPLDAAIWLQSFKAQNMSLLDELKLTSLNRYTWSQREHTEPGDPIQSIIDHGINRIKHASDCMAVLLKELKLNSAQGNCRLLIVADKVNAFYELSRLRFPDRTFVNVDDITIARAFKKLFRKDWQNGAIVAAVCKKLVVPYRLLPISGIPKKEKDRDRTYKQWGPFTVKHLSDYPKALLTDQGFQDFDPFIPIECGKYDEKEFHSCMDYYQDRKWLQRIESKTDEGQDEIRFLSGMNPGQVFHLCSDI
;
A
#
# COMPACT_ATOMS: atom_id res chain seq x y z
N MET A 1 -51.82 26.19 11.14
CA MET A 1 -50.85 26.51 12.21
C MET A 1 -49.55 26.95 11.54
N ASN A 2 -49.50 28.19 11.09
CA ASN A 2 -48.95 29.37 11.80
C ASN A 2 -47.43 29.50 11.67
N ASN A 3 -47.03 30.36 10.73
CA ASN A 3 -46.02 31.43 10.85
C ASN A 3 -45.18 31.50 9.56
N ARG A 4 -45.62 32.30 8.60
CA ARG A 4 -45.32 33.74 8.44
C ARG A 4 -43.91 33.98 7.86
N LEU A 5 -43.88 33.87 6.54
CA LEU A 5 -42.99 34.61 5.65
C LEU A 5 -43.36 36.11 5.65
N GLN A 6 -42.31 36.93 5.60
CA GLN A 6 -42.24 38.32 5.14
C GLN A 6 -42.85 39.45 6.00
N LEU A 7 -41.99 40.44 6.31
CA LEU A 7 -42.19 41.91 6.23
C LEU A 7 -41.01 42.56 7.00
N LEU A 8 -39.98 43.04 6.30
CA LEU A 8 -39.78 44.43 5.88
C LEU A 8 -39.88 45.49 6.99
N LEU A 9 -38.68 46.01 7.33
CA LEU A 9 -38.31 47.42 7.51
C LEU A 9 -38.90 48.28 8.63
N SER A 10 -38.08 49.26 9.01
CA SER A 10 -38.26 50.39 9.95
C SER A 10 -37.90 50.04 11.41
N LEU A 11 -37.11 50.81 12.16
CA LEU A 11 -36.99 52.27 12.24
C LEU A 11 -35.58 52.71 12.65
N SER A 12 -35.03 53.65 11.88
CA SER A 12 -33.97 54.58 12.24
C SER A 12 -34.54 55.77 13.03
N ARG A 13 -33.92 56.19 14.15
CA ARG A 13 -33.87 57.57 14.74
C ARG A 13 -32.82 57.55 15.88
N PHE A 14 -31.96 58.54 16.18
CA PHE A 14 -31.72 59.91 15.68
C PHE A 14 -30.42 60.49 16.31
N CYS A 15 -29.85 61.53 15.66
CA CYS A 15 -29.06 62.67 16.20
C CYS A 15 -27.56 62.49 16.57
N ARG A 16 -26.63 63.43 16.30
CA ARG A 16 -26.60 64.75 15.60
C ARG A 16 -25.12 65.16 15.37
N MET A 17 -24.87 65.81 14.22
CA MET A 17 -23.76 66.68 13.78
C MET A 17 -22.59 67.02 14.75
N THR A 18 -21.34 66.92 14.26
CA THR A 18 -20.39 68.04 14.14
C THR A 18 -19.30 67.74 13.10
N THR A 19 -19.11 68.68 12.17
CA THR A 19 -18.07 68.69 11.14
C THR A 19 -16.80 69.31 11.71
N THR A 20 -15.66 68.62 11.63
CA THR A 20 -14.33 69.24 11.66
C THR A 20 -13.46 68.57 10.60
N GLN A 21 -13.10 69.33 9.56
CA GLN A 21 -12.11 68.92 8.56
C GLN A 21 -10.72 69.07 9.19
N GLN A 22 -10.01 67.96 9.36
CA GLN A 22 -8.56 67.98 9.54
C GLN A 22 -7.89 67.27 8.37
N VAL A 23 -7.19 68.09 7.59
CA VAL A 23 -6.26 67.68 6.55
C VAL A 23 -5.14 66.86 7.20
N ILE A 24 -5.09 65.56 6.92
CA ILE A 24 -3.92 64.73 7.24
C ILE A 24 -3.35 64.24 5.92
N GLN A 25 -2.18 64.81 5.60
CA GLN A 25 -1.33 64.48 4.47
C GLN A 25 -1.05 62.97 4.44
N ARG A 26 -1.43 62.29 3.35
CA ARG A 26 -0.93 60.97 3.02
C ARG A 26 0.57 61.08 2.70
N ARG A 27 1.42 60.79 3.69
CA ARG A 27 2.83 60.46 3.43
C ARG A 27 2.85 59.18 2.60
N LYS A 28 3.18 59.30 1.32
CA LYS A 28 3.63 58.17 0.51
C LYS A 28 4.95 57.70 1.10
N PHE A 29 4.92 56.66 1.92
CA PHE A 29 6.12 55.88 2.16
C PHE A 29 6.42 55.14 0.86
N ALA A 30 7.47 55.59 0.17
CA ALA A 30 8.08 54.83 -0.89
C ALA A 30 8.78 53.63 -0.25
N THR A 31 8.07 52.51 -0.14
CA THR A 31 8.73 51.21 -0.02
C THR A 31 9.36 50.93 -1.37
N THR A 32 10.68 51.02 -1.43
CA THR A 32 11.48 50.39 -2.47
C THR A 32 11.05 48.92 -2.54
N ASN A 33 10.37 48.54 -3.62
CA ASN A 33 10.26 47.14 -3.99
C ASN A 33 11.70 46.65 -4.20
N SER A 34 12.24 45.99 -3.19
CA SER A 34 13.27 44.99 -3.47
C SER A 34 12.50 43.86 -4.12
N ASP A 35 12.56 43.80 -5.44
CA ASP A 35 12.24 42.57 -6.15
C ASP A 35 13.23 41.53 -5.60
N VAL A 36 12.77 40.75 -4.61
CA VAL A 36 13.45 39.53 -4.19
C VAL A 36 13.31 38.63 -5.40
N ASN A 37 14.33 38.65 -6.24
CA ASN A 37 14.52 37.68 -7.31
C ASN A 37 14.68 36.30 -6.65
N HIS A 38 13.56 35.67 -6.31
CA HIS A 38 13.53 34.26 -6.02
C HIS A 38 13.86 33.55 -7.33
N SER A 39 15.13 33.18 -7.50
CA SER A 39 15.59 32.38 -8.63
C SER A 39 14.89 31.03 -8.56
N VAL A 40 13.79 30.89 -9.31
CA VAL A 40 13.13 29.61 -9.51
C VAL A 40 14.17 28.66 -10.12
N ARG A 41 14.42 27.51 -9.47
CA ARG A 41 15.36 26.51 -9.98
C ARG A 41 14.99 26.12 -11.42
N ASP A 42 15.95 26.25 -12.33
CA ASP A 42 15.80 25.84 -13.72
C ASP A 42 15.81 24.31 -13.80
N LEU A 43 14.67 23.71 -14.15
CA LEU A 43 14.50 22.25 -14.26
C LEU A 43 15.17 21.65 -15.50
N SER A 44 15.65 22.48 -16.44
CA SER A 44 16.30 22.01 -17.67
C SER A 44 17.56 21.19 -17.42
N SER A 45 18.16 21.28 -16.23
CA SER A 45 19.31 20.49 -15.77
C SER A 45 18.98 19.34 -14.80
N ALA A 46 17.71 19.09 -14.49
CA ALA A 46 17.33 18.16 -13.41
C ALA A 46 17.28 16.70 -13.89
N PHE A 47 18.35 15.94 -13.63
CA PHE A 47 18.43 14.49 -13.85
C PHE A 47 17.69 13.72 -12.75
N PHE A 48 16.37 13.89 -12.61
CA PHE A 48 15.56 13.14 -11.62
C PHE A 48 14.87 11.90 -12.21
N ARG A 49 14.83 11.74 -13.53
CA ARG A 49 14.29 10.56 -14.23
C ARG A 49 15.40 9.68 -14.80
N THR A 50 15.08 8.42 -15.01
CA THR A 50 15.87 7.48 -15.81
C THR A 50 15.06 7.00 -17.01
N ASP A 51 15.74 6.82 -18.14
CA ASP A 51 15.17 6.23 -19.36
C ASP A 51 15.04 4.71 -19.24
N THR A 52 15.75 4.10 -18.28
CA THR A 52 15.69 2.66 -18.04
C THR A 52 14.39 2.33 -17.31
N SER A 53 13.42 1.76 -18.03
CA SER A 53 12.13 1.32 -17.46
C SER A 53 12.17 -0.10 -16.90
N ASN A 54 13.17 -0.90 -17.28
CA ASN A 54 13.31 -2.30 -16.89
C ASN A 54 13.93 -2.44 -15.48
N PRO A 55 13.19 -2.96 -14.47
CA PRO A 55 13.70 -3.12 -13.12
C PRO A 55 14.91 -4.05 -13.00
N ALA A 56 15.09 -4.96 -13.96
CA ALA A 56 16.20 -5.90 -13.96
C ALA A 56 17.55 -5.24 -14.28
N GLU A 57 17.56 -4.06 -14.89
CA GLU A 57 18.76 -3.30 -15.25
C GLU A 57 19.08 -2.20 -14.22
N HIS A 58 18.25 -2.07 -13.18
CA HIS A 58 18.48 -1.08 -12.15
C HIS A 58 19.70 -1.46 -11.29
N ASN A 59 20.59 -0.48 -11.13
CA ASN A 59 21.84 -0.54 -10.37
C ASN A 59 21.95 0.72 -9.49
N ASP A 60 23.03 0.81 -8.69
CA ASP A 60 23.28 1.94 -7.79
C ASP A 60 23.39 3.30 -8.50
N LEU A 61 23.76 3.32 -9.79
CA LEU A 61 23.77 4.53 -10.61
C LEU A 61 22.38 5.17 -10.71
N HIS A 62 21.33 4.36 -10.74
CA HIS A 62 19.95 4.81 -10.86
C HIS A 62 19.32 5.16 -9.50
N HIS A 63 20.06 5.03 -8.39
CA HIS A 63 19.58 5.36 -7.05
C HIS A 63 19.10 6.81 -6.95
N GLY A 64 17.87 6.99 -6.44
CA GLY A 64 17.21 8.28 -6.29
C GLY A 64 16.48 8.77 -7.52
N LEU A 65 16.60 8.10 -8.67
CA LEU A 65 15.90 8.46 -9.91
C LEU A 65 14.52 7.82 -9.97
N PHE A 66 13.60 8.49 -10.68
CA PHE A 66 12.29 7.96 -11.02
C PHE A 66 12.33 7.24 -12.36
N TYR A 67 11.88 5.98 -12.37
CA TYR A 67 11.61 5.27 -13.61
C TYR A 67 10.11 5.22 -13.85
N ARG A 68 9.71 5.25 -15.12
CA ARG A 68 8.32 5.17 -15.54
C ARG A 68 7.95 3.73 -15.88
N ILE A 69 6.85 3.26 -15.32
CA ILE A 69 6.23 1.98 -15.69
C ILE A 69 5.30 2.24 -16.88
N PRO A 70 5.41 1.47 -17.98
CA PRO A 70 4.47 1.56 -19.09
C PRO A 70 3.03 1.36 -18.63
N ASN A 71 2.10 2.16 -19.15
CA ASN A 71 0.69 2.17 -18.69
C ASN A 71 0.02 0.79 -18.80
N ASP A 72 0.35 0.00 -19.83
CA ASP A 72 -0.20 -1.35 -20.02
C ASP A 72 0.20 -2.29 -18.88
N ILE A 73 1.47 -2.25 -18.47
CA ILE A 73 2.01 -3.06 -17.38
C ILE A 73 1.46 -2.55 -16.05
N ALA A 74 1.45 -1.24 -15.86
CA ALA A 74 0.92 -0.61 -14.66
C ALA A 74 -0.55 -0.95 -14.42
N ASN A 75 -1.39 -0.93 -15.48
CA ASN A 75 -2.79 -1.32 -15.38
C ASN A 75 -2.94 -2.79 -14.98
N ARG A 76 -2.12 -3.70 -15.52
CA ARG A 76 -2.16 -5.12 -15.14
C ARG A 76 -1.75 -5.34 -13.68
N LEU A 77 -0.70 -4.64 -13.22
CA LEU A 77 -0.16 -4.81 -11.87
C LEU A 77 -0.98 -4.11 -10.79
N PHE A 78 -1.47 -2.90 -11.05
CA PHE A 78 -1.91 -1.97 -10.02
C PHE A 78 -3.38 -1.54 -10.11
N LEU A 79 -4.16 -2.03 -11.08
CA LEU A 79 -5.58 -1.65 -11.23
C LEU A 79 -6.41 -2.01 -9.98
N LEU A 80 -6.28 -3.24 -9.49
CA LEU A 80 -7.04 -3.75 -8.35
C LEU A 80 -6.19 -3.85 -7.06
N GLY A 81 -4.92 -3.43 -7.11
CA GLY A 81 -3.97 -3.69 -6.04
C GLY A 81 -2.69 -2.84 -6.06
N GLY A 82 -1.76 -3.17 -5.17
CA GLY A 82 -0.42 -2.57 -5.06
C GLY A 82 -0.37 -1.27 -4.27
N PHE A 83 -1.05 -0.22 -4.72
CA PHE A 83 -0.99 1.11 -4.11
C PHE A 83 -2.14 1.38 -3.13
N ASP A 84 -1.90 2.15 -2.08
CA ASP A 84 -2.98 2.67 -1.22
C ASP A 84 -3.88 3.65 -2.02
N LYS A 85 -5.16 3.82 -1.65
CA LYS A 85 -6.11 4.65 -2.40
C LYS A 85 -5.60 6.07 -2.71
N CYS A 86 -5.00 6.71 -1.70
CA CYS A 86 -4.40 8.04 -1.84
C CYS A 86 -3.28 8.06 -2.90
N GLN A 87 -2.46 7.01 -2.97
CA GLN A 87 -1.41 6.89 -3.98
C GLN A 87 -1.99 6.64 -5.38
N GLN A 88 -3.06 5.84 -5.49
CA GLN A 88 -3.76 5.62 -6.76
C GLN A 88 -4.38 6.93 -7.30
N GLU A 89 -4.94 7.77 -6.43
CA GLU A 89 -5.45 9.10 -6.78
C GLU A 89 -4.33 10.00 -7.30
N THR A 90 -3.18 10.04 -6.61
CA THR A 90 -2.01 10.81 -7.06
C THR A 90 -1.50 10.35 -8.43
N ILE A 91 -1.36 9.03 -8.64
CA ILE A 91 -0.95 8.46 -9.92
C ILE A 91 -1.91 8.89 -11.03
N LYS A 92 -3.22 8.89 -10.75
CA LYS A 92 -4.24 9.34 -11.70
C LYS A 92 -4.12 10.83 -12.03
N ILE A 93 -3.82 11.67 -11.03
CA ILE A 93 -3.58 13.11 -11.24
C ILE A 93 -2.31 13.35 -12.07
N PHE A 94 -1.25 12.60 -11.78
CA PHE A 94 0.00 12.66 -12.55
C PHE A 94 -0.12 11.98 -13.92
N GLN A 95 -1.18 11.23 -14.22
CA GLN A 95 -1.34 10.51 -15.49
C GLN A 95 -0.13 9.64 -15.85
N GLU A 96 0.69 9.28 -14.86
CA GLU A 96 1.88 8.44 -15.02
C GLU A 96 2.14 7.64 -13.74
N THR A 97 2.59 6.40 -13.93
CA THR A 97 3.08 5.53 -12.87
C THR A 97 4.59 5.58 -12.80
N ALA A 98 5.12 6.51 -12.01
CA ALA A 98 6.54 6.62 -11.72
C ALA A 98 6.84 6.12 -10.30
N ILE A 99 7.94 5.38 -10.16
CA ILE A 99 8.44 4.91 -8.86
C ILE A 99 9.91 5.33 -8.73
N MET A 100 10.29 5.87 -7.57
CA MET A 100 11.69 6.17 -7.26
C MET A 100 12.46 4.89 -6.95
N ILE A 101 13.66 4.75 -7.53
CA ILE A 101 14.58 3.64 -7.28
C ILE A 101 15.31 3.90 -5.97
N ARG A 102 15.02 3.06 -4.95
CA ARG A 102 15.62 3.17 -3.62
C ARG A 102 16.56 2.01 -3.33
N LYS A 103 17.56 2.24 -2.48
CA LYS A 103 18.51 1.22 -1.98
C LYS A 103 17.84 -0.09 -1.52
N PRO A 104 16.81 -0.11 -0.66
CA PRO A 104 16.20 -1.36 -0.20
C PRO A 104 15.58 -2.20 -1.33
N ALA A 105 15.09 -1.57 -2.41
CA ALA A 105 14.58 -2.32 -3.56
C ALA A 105 15.73 -2.93 -4.37
N LEU A 106 16.80 -2.18 -4.59
CA LEU A 106 18.00 -2.66 -5.29
C LEU A 106 18.63 -3.84 -4.54
N GLU A 107 18.73 -3.76 -3.22
CA GLU A 107 19.26 -4.81 -2.36
C GLU A 107 18.43 -6.12 -2.49
N VAL A 108 17.10 -6.03 -2.38
CA VAL A 108 16.23 -7.21 -2.58
C VAL A 108 16.38 -7.78 -3.98
N ILE A 109 16.40 -6.94 -5.01
CA ILE A 109 16.53 -7.39 -6.40
C ILE A 109 17.87 -8.10 -6.60
N ASP A 110 18.97 -7.58 -6.05
CA ASP A 110 20.28 -8.21 -6.11
C ASP A 110 20.29 -9.58 -5.39
N TYR A 111 19.65 -9.68 -4.22
CA TYR A 111 19.47 -10.98 -3.57
C TYR A 111 18.67 -11.97 -4.42
N LEU A 112 17.55 -11.53 -5.01
CA LEU A 112 16.72 -12.35 -5.90
C LEU A 112 17.46 -12.80 -7.17
N ARG A 113 18.41 -12.01 -7.69
CA ARG A 113 19.27 -12.42 -8.82
C ARG A 113 20.22 -13.56 -8.43
N ARG A 114 20.66 -13.59 -7.16
CA ARG A 114 21.66 -14.54 -6.64
C ARG A 114 21.03 -15.76 -5.96
N THR A 115 19.70 -15.81 -5.82
CA THR A 115 19.04 -16.93 -5.12
C THR A 115 19.13 -18.24 -5.88
N ASP A 116 19.47 -19.30 -5.14
CA ASP A 116 19.36 -20.69 -5.61
C ASP A 116 17.93 -21.21 -5.37
N PHE A 117 17.19 -21.45 -6.45
CA PHE A 117 15.79 -21.85 -6.40
C PHE A 117 15.55 -23.33 -6.04
N ASN A 118 16.61 -24.13 -5.92
CA ASN A 118 16.50 -25.52 -5.44
C ASN A 118 16.34 -25.63 -3.92
N ARG A 119 16.62 -24.53 -3.20
CA ARG A 119 16.51 -24.43 -1.75
C ARG A 119 15.10 -23.98 -1.33
N PRO A 120 14.73 -24.14 -0.05
CA PRO A 120 13.53 -23.50 0.47
C PRO A 120 13.57 -21.98 0.21
N PRO A 121 12.39 -21.33 0.03
CA PRO A 121 12.32 -19.93 -0.34
C PRO A 121 12.94 -19.04 0.72
N ASN A 122 13.76 -18.09 0.26
CA ASN A 122 14.26 -17.02 1.11
C ASN A 122 13.13 -16.05 1.46
N SER A 123 13.07 -15.64 2.73
CA SER A 123 12.15 -14.62 3.21
C SER A 123 12.87 -13.30 3.42
N TYR A 124 12.40 -12.25 2.76
CA TYR A 124 12.87 -10.87 2.89
C TYR A 124 11.80 -10.05 3.61
N VAL A 125 12.16 -9.46 4.76
CA VAL A 125 11.19 -8.67 5.56
C VAL A 125 11.61 -7.21 5.58
N LEU A 126 10.83 -6.39 4.88
CA LEU A 126 10.97 -4.93 4.87
C LEU A 126 10.38 -4.34 6.15
N TYR A 127 11.21 -3.64 6.92
CA TYR A 127 10.80 -2.94 8.14
C TYR A 127 11.24 -1.48 8.11
N GLY A 128 10.75 -0.66 9.04
CA GLY A 128 11.13 0.75 9.14
C GLY A 128 9.97 1.65 9.51
N PRO A 129 10.20 2.96 9.69
CA PRO A 129 9.22 3.89 10.24
C PRO A 129 7.97 4.04 9.35
N ILE A 130 6.87 4.48 9.96
CA ILE A 130 5.64 4.79 9.23
C ILE A 130 5.93 5.84 8.16
N GLY A 131 5.45 5.61 6.93
CA GLY A 131 5.67 6.54 5.81
C GLY A 131 7.00 6.39 5.08
N SER A 132 7.85 5.41 5.42
CA SER A 132 9.16 5.23 4.78
C SER A 132 9.14 4.67 3.34
N GLY A 133 7.97 4.51 2.71
CA GLY A 133 7.89 4.04 1.33
C GLY A 133 7.97 2.52 1.12
N LYS A 134 7.84 1.69 2.17
CA LYS A 134 7.82 0.22 2.08
C LYS A 134 6.92 -0.33 0.96
N THR A 135 5.69 0.19 0.83
CA THR A 135 4.74 -0.22 -0.21
C THR A 135 5.25 0.12 -1.61
N PHE A 136 5.92 1.27 -1.81
CA PHE A 136 6.55 1.60 -3.09
C PHE A 136 7.72 0.66 -3.40
N THR A 137 8.55 0.33 -2.40
CA THR A 137 9.63 -0.67 -2.52
C THR A 137 9.07 -2.03 -2.92
N LEU A 138 8.00 -2.51 -2.28
CA LEU A 138 7.31 -3.76 -2.65
C LEU A 138 6.78 -3.73 -4.08
N ASN A 139 6.17 -2.63 -4.52
CA ASN A 139 5.62 -2.51 -5.87
C ASN A 139 6.73 -2.45 -6.94
N HIS A 140 7.91 -1.90 -6.61
CA HIS A 140 9.08 -1.99 -7.49
C HIS A 140 9.54 -3.44 -7.64
N ILE A 141 9.62 -4.20 -6.54
CA ILE A 141 9.98 -5.62 -6.57
C ILE A 141 8.91 -6.46 -7.31
N LEU A 142 7.64 -6.10 -7.15
CA LEU A 142 6.53 -6.73 -7.88
C LEU A 142 6.69 -6.55 -9.40
N HIS A 143 7.05 -5.35 -9.85
CA HIS A 143 7.32 -5.07 -11.26
C HIS A 143 8.55 -5.81 -11.79
N TYR A 144 9.60 -5.96 -10.96
CA TYR A 144 10.73 -6.84 -11.28
C TYR A 144 10.30 -8.29 -11.46
N GLY A 145 9.49 -8.82 -10.55
CA GLY A 145 8.94 -10.18 -10.64
C GLY A 145 8.11 -10.41 -11.91
N PHE A 146 7.29 -9.42 -12.29
CA PHE A 146 6.53 -9.46 -13.55
C PHE A 146 7.44 -9.58 -14.77
N THR A 147 8.50 -8.76 -14.80
CA THR A 147 9.45 -8.73 -15.92
C THR A 147 10.26 -10.02 -16.03
N GLN A 148 10.60 -10.63 -14.89
CA GLN A 148 11.34 -11.89 -14.81
C GLN A 148 10.44 -13.15 -14.88
N LYS A 149 9.18 -13.00 -15.28
CA LYS A 149 8.23 -14.11 -15.48
C LYS A 149 8.00 -14.97 -14.22
N PHE A 150 7.98 -14.35 -13.03
CA PHE A 150 7.50 -15.01 -11.82
C PHE A 150 5.97 -15.03 -11.77
N ILE A 151 5.37 -16.09 -11.22
CA ILE A 151 3.97 -16.04 -10.79
C ILE A 151 3.89 -15.15 -9.56
N LEU A 152 3.18 -14.04 -9.69
CA LEU A 152 3.02 -13.04 -8.65
C LEU A 152 1.86 -13.42 -7.74
N LEU A 153 2.17 -13.61 -6.46
CA LEU A 153 1.19 -13.76 -5.39
C LEU A 153 1.21 -12.51 -4.53
N ASN A 154 0.46 -11.50 -4.97
CA ASN A 154 0.42 -10.19 -4.32
C ASN A 154 -0.68 -10.13 -3.25
N CYS A 155 -0.31 -9.94 -2.00
CA CYS A 155 -1.19 -9.68 -0.88
C CYS A 155 -1.11 -8.20 -0.50
N THR A 156 -2.02 -7.40 -1.07
CA THR A 156 -1.93 -5.93 -1.02
C THR A 156 -2.52 -5.34 0.25
N ARG A 157 -3.63 -5.88 0.74
CA ARG A 157 -4.40 -5.32 1.86
C ARG A 157 -4.93 -6.42 2.79
N PRO A 158 -4.04 -7.17 3.47
CA PRO A 158 -4.48 -8.23 4.40
C PRO A 158 -5.32 -7.68 5.56
N THR A 159 -5.11 -6.42 5.93
CA THR A 159 -5.90 -5.73 6.95
C THR A 159 -7.38 -5.64 6.60
N ASP A 160 -7.69 -5.39 5.33
CA ASP A 160 -9.09 -5.25 4.91
C ASP A 160 -9.79 -6.61 5.05
N TRP A 161 -9.11 -7.70 4.69
CA TRP A 161 -9.65 -9.06 4.82
C TRP A 161 -9.92 -9.47 6.28
N ILE A 162 -9.08 -9.04 7.22
CA ILE A 162 -9.12 -9.51 8.61
C ILE A 162 -9.94 -8.58 9.51
N ASN A 163 -9.93 -7.28 9.23
CA ASN A 163 -10.53 -6.28 10.12
C ASN A 163 -11.81 -5.65 9.57
N TYR A 164 -11.91 -5.49 8.25
CA TYR A 164 -13.01 -4.76 7.61
C TYR A 164 -13.42 -5.37 6.26
N PRO A 165 -13.71 -6.67 6.19
CA PRO A 165 -14.11 -7.30 4.95
C PRO A 165 -15.45 -6.71 4.53
N GLN A 166 -15.67 -6.68 3.23
CA GLN A 166 -16.92 -6.14 2.68
C GLN A 166 -18.11 -7.05 3.00
N GLU A 167 -17.86 -8.36 3.03
CA GLU A 167 -18.83 -9.40 3.32
C GLU A 167 -18.17 -10.51 4.15
N GLN A 168 -18.89 -11.05 5.14
CA GLN A 168 -18.46 -12.21 5.92
C GLN A 168 -19.55 -13.28 5.93
N THR A 169 -19.15 -14.53 5.73
CA THR A 169 -20.05 -15.69 5.69
C THR A 169 -19.40 -16.87 6.43
N VAL A 170 -20.20 -17.78 6.97
CA VAL A 170 -19.66 -19.04 7.50
C VAL A 170 -19.29 -19.93 6.32
N SER A 171 -18.13 -20.57 6.39
CA SER A 171 -17.65 -21.39 5.28
C SER A 171 -18.54 -22.61 5.03
N ALA A 172 -18.83 -22.86 3.75
CA ALA A 172 -19.62 -24.02 3.32
C ALA A 172 -18.86 -25.34 3.55
N THR A 173 -17.53 -25.31 3.41
CA THR A 173 -16.66 -26.48 3.55
C THR A 173 -16.36 -26.78 5.02
N ASN A 174 -16.24 -25.76 5.87
CA ASN A 174 -15.95 -25.92 7.29
C ASN A 174 -16.74 -24.94 8.15
N SER A 175 -17.70 -25.44 8.91
CA SER A 175 -18.58 -24.63 9.77
C SER A 175 -17.84 -23.84 10.88
N LYS A 176 -16.59 -24.20 11.20
CA LYS A 176 -15.76 -23.46 12.17
C LYS A 176 -14.99 -22.28 11.56
N ARG A 177 -15.11 -22.06 10.25
CA ARG A 177 -14.36 -21.03 9.53
C ARG A 177 -15.25 -19.91 9.03
N ILE A 178 -14.64 -18.75 8.85
CA ILE A 178 -15.26 -17.61 8.18
C ILE A 178 -14.61 -17.38 6.83
N ASP A 179 -15.47 -17.18 5.85
CA ASP A 179 -15.14 -16.83 4.48
C ASP A 179 -15.46 -15.36 4.22
N THR A 180 -14.55 -14.70 3.50
CA THR A 180 -14.70 -13.32 3.01
C THR A 180 -14.75 -13.35 1.47
N PRO A 181 -15.88 -13.79 0.89
CA PRO A 181 -15.96 -14.20 -0.51
C PRO A 181 -15.74 -13.05 -1.51
N LEU A 182 -16.25 -11.85 -1.21
CA LEU A 182 -16.10 -10.70 -2.10
C LEU A 182 -14.63 -10.26 -2.23
N ASP A 183 -13.92 -10.22 -1.11
CA ASP A 183 -12.49 -9.89 -1.09
C ASP A 183 -11.63 -10.95 -1.80
N ALA A 184 -11.98 -12.24 -1.65
CA ALA A 184 -11.35 -13.32 -2.43
C ALA A 184 -11.60 -13.16 -3.94
N ALA A 185 -12.82 -12.84 -4.35
CA ALA A 185 -13.16 -12.67 -5.76
C ALA A 185 -12.38 -11.50 -6.39
N ILE A 186 -12.29 -10.36 -5.69
CA ILE A 186 -11.48 -9.21 -6.12
C ILE A 186 -10.00 -9.62 -6.25
N TRP A 187 -9.48 -10.39 -5.29
CA TRP A 187 -8.11 -10.88 -5.35
C TRP A 187 -7.88 -11.85 -6.52
N LEU A 188 -8.80 -12.78 -6.79
CA LEU A 188 -8.73 -13.71 -7.92
C LEU A 188 -8.74 -12.96 -9.27
N GLN A 189 -9.56 -11.93 -9.39
CA GLN A 189 -9.55 -11.05 -10.58
C GLN A 189 -8.21 -10.34 -10.74
N SER A 190 -7.63 -9.81 -9.65
CA SER A 190 -6.30 -9.21 -9.68
C SER A 190 -5.21 -10.21 -10.04
N PHE A 191 -5.27 -11.42 -9.49
CA PHE A 191 -4.32 -12.49 -9.78
C PHE A 191 -4.38 -12.91 -11.25
N LYS A 192 -5.60 -13.05 -11.80
CA LYS A 192 -5.82 -13.31 -13.23
C LYS A 192 -5.19 -12.21 -14.08
N ALA A 193 -5.48 -10.94 -13.79
CA ALA A 193 -4.94 -9.81 -14.55
C ALA A 193 -3.40 -9.73 -14.53
N GLN A 194 -2.77 -10.09 -13.41
CA GLN A 194 -1.31 -10.07 -13.25
C GLN A 194 -0.61 -11.23 -13.97
N ASN A 195 -1.19 -12.44 -13.95
CA ASN A 195 -0.48 -13.65 -14.34
C ASN A 195 -1.03 -14.33 -15.61
N MET A 196 -2.09 -13.82 -16.23
CA MET A 196 -2.79 -14.48 -17.35
C MET A 196 -1.82 -14.97 -18.44
N SER A 197 -0.94 -14.08 -18.92
CA SER A 197 0.02 -14.39 -20.00
C SER A 197 0.96 -15.53 -19.64
N LEU A 198 1.37 -15.62 -18.37
CA LEU A 198 2.28 -16.65 -17.89
C LEU A 198 1.54 -17.98 -17.65
N LEU A 199 0.29 -17.93 -17.20
CA LEU A 199 -0.52 -19.13 -17.01
C LEU A 199 -0.81 -19.82 -18.35
N ASP A 200 -1.03 -19.05 -19.42
CA ASP A 200 -1.18 -19.57 -20.78
C ASP A 200 0.10 -20.24 -21.31
N GLU A 201 1.27 -19.67 -20.99
CA GLU A 201 2.58 -20.20 -21.37
C GLU A 201 2.91 -21.51 -20.62
N LEU A 202 2.71 -21.54 -19.30
CA LEU A 202 3.09 -22.67 -18.45
C LEU A 202 2.08 -23.83 -18.46
N LYS A 203 0.83 -23.59 -18.87
CA LYS A 203 -0.26 -24.59 -18.92
C LYS A 203 -0.35 -25.44 -17.64
N LEU A 204 -0.30 -24.78 -16.49
CA LEU A 204 -0.31 -25.45 -15.19
C LEU A 204 -1.62 -26.23 -14.97
N THR A 205 -1.49 -27.43 -14.44
CA THR A 205 -2.61 -28.34 -14.15
C THR A 205 -2.84 -28.47 -12.65
N SER A 206 -4.07 -28.80 -12.28
CA SER A 206 -4.43 -29.28 -10.94
C SER A 206 -3.83 -30.67 -10.70
N LEU A 207 -3.28 -30.88 -9.50
CA LEU A 207 -2.75 -32.17 -9.06
C LEU A 207 -3.77 -32.96 -8.24
N ASN A 208 -4.67 -32.26 -7.55
CA ASN A 208 -5.67 -32.87 -6.68
C ASN A 208 -7.08 -32.67 -7.22
N ARG A 209 -7.99 -33.58 -6.83
CA ARG A 209 -9.42 -33.45 -7.05
C ARG A 209 -10.04 -32.51 -6.02
N TYR A 210 -10.89 -31.59 -6.46
CA TYR A 210 -11.63 -30.66 -5.60
C TYR A 210 -13.12 -30.71 -5.91
N THR A 211 -13.95 -30.75 -4.88
CA THR A 211 -15.41 -30.77 -5.01
C THR A 211 -15.99 -29.47 -4.47
N TRP A 212 -16.62 -28.67 -5.33
CA TRP A 212 -17.22 -27.38 -4.97
C TRP A 212 -18.69 -27.54 -4.62
N SER A 213 -19.40 -28.33 -5.42
CA SER A 213 -20.79 -28.68 -5.24
C SER A 213 -21.04 -30.13 -5.68
N GLN A 214 -22.28 -30.62 -5.54
CA GLN A 214 -22.63 -31.97 -6.00
C GLN A 214 -22.43 -32.16 -7.51
N ARG A 215 -22.47 -31.06 -8.28
CA ARG A 215 -22.36 -31.07 -9.75
C ARG A 215 -21.01 -30.57 -10.25
N GLU A 216 -20.38 -29.65 -9.52
CA GLU A 216 -19.15 -28.98 -9.94
C GLU A 216 -17.95 -29.58 -9.20
N HIS A 217 -17.05 -30.18 -9.97
CA HIS A 217 -15.79 -30.76 -9.50
C HIS A 217 -14.66 -30.32 -10.43
N THR A 218 -13.46 -30.23 -9.87
CA THR A 218 -12.21 -30.08 -10.61
C THR A 218 -11.44 -31.37 -10.48
N GLU A 219 -11.15 -32.02 -11.60
CA GLU A 219 -10.37 -33.25 -11.65
C GLU A 219 -8.87 -32.93 -11.74
N PRO A 220 -7.99 -33.87 -11.37
CA PRO A 220 -6.56 -33.73 -11.63
C PRO A 220 -6.30 -33.70 -13.15
N GLY A 221 -5.49 -32.74 -13.59
CA GLY A 221 -5.19 -32.50 -15.00
C GLY A 221 -5.95 -31.31 -15.61
N ASP A 222 -6.97 -30.79 -14.93
CA ASP A 222 -7.67 -29.57 -15.35
C ASP A 222 -6.73 -28.35 -15.25
N PRO A 223 -6.85 -27.36 -16.16
CA PRO A 223 -6.03 -26.16 -16.09
C PRO A 223 -6.35 -25.36 -14.82
N ILE A 224 -5.33 -24.82 -14.15
CA ILE A 224 -5.51 -23.99 -12.94
C ILE A 224 -6.42 -22.78 -13.19
N GLN A 225 -6.46 -22.28 -14.43
CA GLN A 225 -7.35 -21.20 -14.85
C GLN A 225 -8.83 -21.51 -14.58
N SER A 226 -9.25 -22.78 -14.67
CA SER A 226 -10.62 -23.20 -14.39
C SER A 226 -11.04 -22.91 -12.94
N ILE A 227 -10.12 -23.07 -11.99
CA ILE A 227 -10.35 -22.79 -10.56
C ILE A 227 -10.53 -21.28 -10.34
N ILE A 228 -9.73 -20.47 -11.04
CA ILE A 228 -9.81 -19.00 -10.96
C ILE A 228 -11.16 -18.53 -11.50
N ASP A 229 -11.54 -19.01 -12.68
CA ASP A 229 -12.80 -18.64 -13.34
C ASP A 229 -14.01 -19.12 -12.56
N HIS A 230 -13.93 -20.31 -11.95
CA HIS A 230 -14.97 -20.79 -11.04
C HIS A 230 -15.17 -19.84 -9.86
N GLY A 231 -14.08 -19.43 -9.19
CA GLY A 231 -14.16 -18.51 -8.05
C GLY A 231 -14.66 -17.10 -8.41
N ILE A 232 -14.35 -16.61 -9.62
CA ILE A 232 -14.84 -15.31 -10.10
C ILE A 232 -16.35 -15.38 -10.44
N ASN A 233 -16.78 -16.44 -11.10
CA ASN A 233 -18.19 -16.60 -11.50
C ASN A 233 -19.09 -17.00 -10.31
N ARG A 234 -18.54 -17.74 -9.32
CA ARG A 234 -19.25 -18.23 -8.13
C ARG A 234 -18.62 -17.65 -6.86
N ILE A 235 -18.97 -16.41 -6.56
CA ILE A 235 -18.42 -15.65 -5.42
C ILE A 235 -18.51 -16.43 -4.09
N LYS A 236 -19.58 -17.20 -3.86
CA LYS A 236 -19.74 -18.04 -2.65
C LYS A 236 -18.59 -19.02 -2.40
N HIS A 237 -17.97 -19.53 -3.46
CA HIS A 237 -16.85 -20.46 -3.38
C HIS A 237 -15.48 -19.77 -3.52
N ALA A 238 -15.44 -18.45 -3.69
CA ALA A 238 -14.21 -17.71 -4.01
C ALA A 238 -13.12 -17.89 -2.93
N SER A 239 -13.49 -17.86 -1.65
CA SER A 239 -12.55 -18.05 -0.53
C SER A 239 -11.86 -19.42 -0.58
N ASP A 240 -12.63 -20.47 -0.85
CA ASP A 240 -12.10 -21.83 -0.99
C ASP A 240 -11.28 -21.98 -2.28
N CYS A 241 -11.74 -21.42 -3.40
CA CYS A 241 -11.01 -21.41 -4.67
C CYS A 241 -9.64 -20.75 -4.53
N MET A 242 -9.58 -19.62 -3.81
CA MET A 242 -8.34 -18.92 -3.51
C MET A 242 -7.39 -19.78 -2.66
N ALA A 243 -7.90 -20.43 -1.61
CA ALA A 243 -7.09 -21.30 -0.77
C ALA A 243 -6.55 -22.53 -1.54
N VAL A 244 -7.38 -23.11 -2.41
CA VAL A 244 -7.00 -24.21 -3.30
C VAL A 244 -5.95 -23.77 -4.32
N LEU A 245 -6.14 -22.62 -4.96
CA LEU A 245 -5.18 -22.06 -5.91
C LEU A 245 -3.79 -21.88 -5.28
N LEU A 246 -3.72 -21.28 -4.09
CA LEU A 246 -2.45 -21.11 -3.37
C LEU A 246 -1.79 -22.47 -3.04
N LYS A 247 -2.59 -23.47 -2.68
CA LYS A 247 -2.09 -24.83 -2.42
C LYS A 247 -1.56 -25.49 -3.69
N GLU A 248 -2.27 -25.41 -4.81
CA GLU A 248 -1.85 -26.01 -6.09
C GLU A 248 -0.62 -25.32 -6.67
N LEU A 249 -0.52 -23.99 -6.57
CA LEU A 249 0.68 -23.26 -7.00
C LEU A 249 1.90 -23.68 -6.19
N LYS A 250 1.75 -23.85 -4.87
CA LYS A 250 2.81 -24.33 -3.99
C LYS A 250 3.29 -25.74 -4.38
N LEU A 251 2.37 -26.65 -4.71
CA LEU A 251 2.72 -27.99 -5.16
C LEU A 251 3.41 -27.99 -6.53
N ASN A 252 2.90 -27.20 -7.49
CA ASN A 252 3.52 -27.05 -8.80
C ASN A 252 4.91 -26.40 -8.74
N SER A 253 5.11 -25.46 -7.81
CA SER A 253 6.42 -24.86 -7.55
C SER A 253 7.42 -25.90 -7.06
N ALA A 254 7.00 -26.78 -6.15
CA ALA A 254 7.83 -27.87 -5.65
C ALA A 254 8.19 -28.91 -6.73
N GLN A 255 7.36 -29.07 -7.77
CA GLN A 255 7.68 -29.90 -8.94
C GLN A 255 8.60 -29.19 -9.96
N GLY A 256 8.90 -27.90 -9.77
CA GLY A 256 9.72 -27.11 -10.70
C GLY A 256 8.96 -26.49 -11.87
N ASN A 257 7.62 -26.65 -11.94
CA ASN A 257 6.80 -26.18 -13.07
C ASN A 257 6.64 -24.66 -13.09
N CYS A 258 6.74 -24.00 -11.94
CA CYS A 258 6.56 -22.55 -11.84
C CYS A 258 7.48 -21.93 -10.79
N ARG A 259 7.88 -20.68 -11.04
CA ARG A 259 8.60 -19.85 -10.07
C ARG A 259 7.62 -18.92 -9.37
N LEU A 260 7.57 -18.96 -8.04
CA LEU A 260 6.65 -18.12 -7.28
C LEU A 260 7.39 -16.92 -6.65
N LEU A 261 6.77 -15.74 -6.75
CA LEU A 261 7.17 -14.57 -5.98
C LEU A 261 5.99 -14.09 -5.14
N ILE A 262 6.11 -14.23 -3.83
CA ILE A 262 5.08 -13.79 -2.89
C ILE A 262 5.44 -12.40 -2.42
N VAL A 263 4.55 -11.45 -2.65
CA VAL A 263 4.71 -10.05 -2.25
C VAL A 263 3.58 -9.72 -1.30
N ALA A 264 3.87 -9.48 -0.02
CA ALA A 264 2.85 -9.22 0.98
C ALA A 264 3.12 -7.91 1.72
N ASP A 265 2.22 -6.94 1.59
CA ASP A 265 2.27 -5.71 2.38
C ASP A 265 1.55 -5.91 3.71
N LYS A 266 2.01 -5.24 4.78
CA LYS A 266 1.33 -5.20 6.09
C LYS A 266 1.05 -6.60 6.67
N VAL A 267 2.05 -7.49 6.62
CA VAL A 267 1.92 -8.91 7.01
C VAL A 267 1.55 -9.12 8.47
N ASN A 268 1.86 -8.15 9.35
CA ASN A 268 1.49 -8.21 10.75
C ASN A 268 -0.04 -8.39 10.98
N ALA A 269 -0.89 -8.03 10.01
CA ALA A 269 -2.33 -8.29 10.09
C ALA A 269 -2.65 -9.77 10.33
N PHE A 270 -1.84 -10.69 9.79
CA PHE A 270 -2.06 -12.13 9.91
C PHE A 270 -1.76 -12.71 11.30
N TYR A 271 -1.10 -11.93 12.16
CA TYR A 271 -0.67 -12.33 13.50
C TYR A 271 -1.29 -11.46 14.60
N GLU A 272 -2.10 -10.47 14.23
CA GLU A 272 -2.89 -9.65 15.14
C GLU A 272 -4.27 -10.27 15.38
N LEU A 273 -4.98 -9.78 16.40
CA LEU A 273 -6.36 -10.18 16.66
C LEU A 273 -7.29 -9.68 15.55
N SER A 274 -8.17 -10.53 15.04
CA SER A 274 -9.17 -10.13 14.06
C SER A 274 -10.30 -9.32 14.69
N ARG A 275 -10.98 -8.49 13.89
CA ARG A 275 -12.22 -7.82 14.30
C ARG A 275 -13.47 -8.58 13.91
N LEU A 276 -13.34 -9.70 13.20
CA LEU A 276 -14.48 -10.50 12.77
C LEU A 276 -15.11 -11.22 13.94
N ARG A 277 -16.40 -11.51 13.77
CA ARG A 277 -17.18 -12.23 14.76
C ARG A 277 -17.97 -13.35 14.12
N PHE A 278 -18.00 -14.47 14.80
CA PHE A 278 -18.93 -15.56 14.48
C PHE A 278 -20.39 -15.11 14.69
N PRO A 279 -21.37 -15.87 14.18
CA PRO A 279 -22.78 -15.65 14.48
C PRO A 279 -23.06 -15.55 15.99
N ASP A 280 -22.30 -16.31 16.80
CA ASP A 280 -22.37 -16.34 18.26
C ASP A 280 -21.76 -15.11 18.96
N ARG A 281 -21.31 -14.10 18.17
CA ARG A 281 -20.67 -12.86 18.61
C ARG A 281 -19.27 -13.01 19.24
N THR A 282 -18.72 -14.21 19.28
CA THR A 282 -17.34 -14.47 19.69
C THR A 282 -16.35 -13.92 18.64
N PHE A 283 -15.18 -13.47 19.09
CA PHE A 283 -14.12 -13.02 18.20
C PHE A 283 -13.48 -14.19 17.48
N VAL A 284 -13.18 -13.98 16.20
CA VAL A 284 -12.64 -15.01 15.30
C VAL A 284 -11.11 -14.94 15.36
N ASN A 285 -10.45 -16.09 15.43
CA ASN A 285 -9.00 -16.12 15.28
C ASN A 285 -8.63 -16.00 13.80
N VAL A 286 -7.50 -15.39 13.47
CA VAL A 286 -7.03 -15.27 12.08
C VAL A 286 -6.84 -16.65 11.44
N ASP A 287 -6.46 -17.66 12.23
CA ASP A 287 -6.33 -19.04 11.76
C ASP A 287 -7.65 -19.70 11.32
N ASP A 288 -8.79 -19.12 11.71
CA ASP A 288 -10.14 -19.56 11.36
C ASP A 288 -10.69 -18.82 10.13
N ILE A 289 -10.02 -17.77 9.66
CA ILE A 289 -10.37 -17.07 8.41
C ILE A 289 -9.71 -17.83 7.25
N THR A 290 -10.49 -18.32 6.28
CA THR A 290 -10.00 -19.25 5.24
C THR A 290 -8.87 -18.66 4.40
N ILE A 291 -9.00 -17.42 3.91
CA ILE A 291 -7.98 -16.75 3.09
C ILE A 291 -6.72 -16.48 3.91
N ALA A 292 -6.88 -15.99 5.14
CA ALA A 292 -5.75 -15.65 6.00
C ALA A 292 -4.93 -16.88 6.37
N ARG A 293 -5.62 -17.98 6.71
CA ARG A 293 -5.01 -19.29 6.94
C ARG A 293 -4.24 -19.79 5.72
N ALA A 294 -4.76 -19.57 4.51
CA ALA A 294 -4.08 -19.97 3.28
C ALA A 294 -2.76 -19.22 3.07
N PHE A 295 -2.73 -17.91 3.31
CA PHE A 295 -1.49 -17.13 3.27
C PHE A 295 -0.51 -17.48 4.38
N LYS A 296 -0.97 -17.72 5.62
CA LYS A 296 -0.06 -18.18 6.70
C LYS A 296 0.64 -19.48 6.34
N LYS A 297 -0.05 -20.41 5.68
CA LYS A 297 0.56 -21.65 5.15
C LYS A 297 1.54 -21.40 4.00
N LEU A 298 1.41 -20.30 3.29
CA LEU A 298 2.27 -19.91 2.17
C LEU A 298 3.58 -19.26 2.67
N PHE A 299 3.53 -18.54 3.80
CA PHE A 299 4.71 -17.95 4.43
C PHE A 299 5.66 -18.99 5.04
N ARG A 300 5.15 -20.18 5.36
CA ARG A 300 5.98 -21.32 5.77
C ARG A 300 6.88 -21.78 4.62
N LYS A 301 8.09 -22.24 4.97
CA LYS A 301 9.16 -22.61 4.02
C LYS A 301 9.21 -24.10 3.68
N ASP A 302 8.05 -24.73 3.61
CA ASP A 302 7.85 -26.15 3.29
C ASP A 302 7.75 -26.42 1.77
N TRP A 303 8.19 -25.49 0.93
CA TRP A 303 8.15 -25.58 -0.53
C TRP A 303 9.46 -25.04 -1.14
N GLN A 304 9.63 -25.12 -2.46
CA GLN A 304 10.85 -24.73 -3.18
C GLN A 304 10.50 -23.94 -4.44
N ASN A 305 11.50 -23.38 -5.12
CA ASN A 305 11.36 -22.64 -6.38
C ASN A 305 10.60 -21.31 -6.26
N GLY A 306 10.90 -20.53 -5.23
CA GLY A 306 10.36 -19.17 -5.12
C GLY A 306 11.00 -18.34 -4.03
N ALA A 307 10.46 -17.14 -3.83
CA ALA A 307 10.90 -16.19 -2.82
C ALA A 307 9.72 -15.47 -2.16
N ILE A 308 9.90 -15.07 -0.91
CA ILE A 308 8.90 -14.35 -0.10
C ILE A 308 9.45 -12.96 0.21
N VAL A 309 8.70 -11.93 -0.17
CA VAL A 309 8.99 -10.53 0.16
C VAL A 309 7.81 -9.97 0.94
N ALA A 310 8.02 -9.71 2.22
CA ALA A 310 7.01 -9.24 3.15
C ALA A 310 7.37 -7.85 3.67
N ALA A 311 6.37 -7.00 3.93
CA ALA A 311 6.57 -5.76 4.68
C ALA A 311 5.79 -5.78 5.99
N VAL A 312 6.44 -5.31 7.06
CA VAL A 312 5.83 -5.07 8.37
C VAL A 312 5.57 -3.58 8.57
N CYS A 313 4.45 -3.24 9.20
CA CYS A 313 4.10 -1.84 9.42
C CYS A 313 3.30 -1.61 10.70
N LYS A 314 3.72 -0.62 11.50
CA LYS A 314 2.97 -0.13 12.67
C LYS A 314 1.54 0.36 12.36
N LYS A 315 1.27 0.68 11.09
CA LYS A 315 -0.01 1.22 10.59
C LYS A 315 -1.22 0.33 10.90
N LEU A 316 -1.05 -0.94 11.29
CA LEU A 316 -2.18 -1.85 11.55
C LEU A 316 -2.63 -1.87 13.01
N VAL A 317 -1.69 -1.71 13.94
CA VAL A 317 -1.96 -1.49 15.36
C VAL A 317 -2.83 -0.24 15.56
N VAL A 318 -2.71 0.71 14.63
CA VAL A 318 -3.37 2.02 14.64
C VAL A 318 -4.44 2.01 13.55
N PRO A 319 -5.74 1.84 13.84
CA PRO A 319 -6.76 1.87 12.80
C PRO A 319 -6.74 3.22 12.06
N TYR A 320 -6.15 3.29 10.87
CA TYR A 320 -5.97 4.53 10.11
C TYR A 320 -7.29 5.18 9.64
N ARG A 321 -8.38 4.41 9.57
CA ARG A 321 -9.72 5.01 9.40
C ARG A 321 -10.14 5.84 10.62
N LEU A 322 -9.62 5.49 11.80
CA LEU A 322 -9.93 6.14 13.06
C LEU A 322 -8.86 7.18 13.45
N LEU A 323 -7.59 6.97 13.08
CA LEU A 323 -6.43 7.75 13.53
C LEU A 323 -5.68 8.40 12.33
N PRO A 324 -5.40 9.72 12.33
CA PRO A 324 -4.48 10.41 11.42
C PRO A 324 -3.03 9.96 11.64
N ILE A 325 -2.11 10.37 10.76
CA ILE A 325 -0.68 10.02 10.86
C ILE A 325 -0.07 10.49 12.20
N SER A 326 -0.62 11.55 12.81
CA SER A 326 -0.26 12.02 14.16
C SER A 326 -0.69 11.08 15.30
N GLY A 327 -1.51 10.06 15.02
CA GLY A 327 -1.96 9.05 15.99
C GLY A 327 -3.19 9.44 16.83
N ILE A 328 -3.83 10.59 16.57
CA ILE A 328 -4.92 11.13 17.41
C ILE A 328 -6.31 10.90 16.78
N PRO A 329 -7.23 10.12 17.39
CA PRO A 329 -8.48 9.76 16.74
C PRO A 329 -9.30 10.93 16.21
N LYS A 330 -9.80 10.80 14.98
CA LYS A 330 -10.62 11.82 14.31
C LYS A 330 -11.95 12.08 15.02
N LYS A 331 -12.45 11.12 15.81
CA LYS A 331 -13.71 11.21 16.57
C LYS A 331 -13.55 10.63 17.97
N GLU A 332 -14.20 11.26 18.95
CA GLU A 332 -14.12 10.87 20.37
C GLU A 332 -14.72 9.49 20.66
N LYS A 333 -15.84 9.12 20.04
CA LYS A 333 -16.43 7.77 20.20
C LYS A 333 -15.51 6.66 19.69
N ASP A 334 -14.75 6.95 18.63
CA ASP A 334 -13.79 6.01 18.04
C ASP A 334 -12.53 5.90 18.92
N ARG A 335 -12.15 6.99 19.60
CA ARG A 335 -11.12 6.97 20.66
C ARG A 335 -11.51 5.96 21.74
N ASP A 336 -12.67 6.12 22.36
CA ASP A 336 -13.05 5.29 23.51
C ASP A 336 -13.20 3.81 23.17
N ARG A 337 -13.74 3.49 21.98
CA ARG A 337 -13.82 2.10 21.49
C ARG A 337 -12.44 1.49 21.25
N THR A 338 -11.53 2.27 20.70
CA THR A 338 -10.15 1.84 20.41
C THR A 338 -9.37 1.65 21.72
N TYR A 339 -9.49 2.58 22.66
CA TYR A 339 -8.90 2.48 24.00
C TYR A 339 -9.41 1.28 24.79
N LYS A 340 -10.73 0.97 24.73
CA LYS A 340 -11.29 -0.21 25.42
C LYS A 340 -10.79 -1.54 24.85
N GLN A 341 -10.57 -1.61 23.54
CA GLN A 341 -10.17 -2.85 22.89
C GLN A 341 -8.66 -3.09 22.95
N TRP A 342 -7.86 -2.03 23.00
CA TRP A 342 -6.41 -2.13 22.82
C TRP A 342 -5.56 -1.34 23.83
N GLY A 343 -6.18 -0.59 24.75
CA GLY A 343 -5.50 0.26 25.71
C GLY A 343 -5.07 1.63 25.16
N PRO A 344 -4.41 2.48 25.97
CA PRO A 344 -3.83 3.74 25.52
C PRO A 344 -2.74 3.51 24.46
N PHE A 345 -3.10 3.65 23.19
CA PHE A 345 -2.16 3.59 22.09
C PHE A 345 -1.26 4.82 22.08
N THR A 346 -0.05 4.68 22.61
CA THR A 346 1.01 5.62 22.29
C THR A 346 1.86 5.00 21.18
N VAL A 347 1.53 5.32 19.93
CA VAL A 347 2.27 4.85 18.73
C VAL A 347 3.77 5.12 18.82
N LYS A 348 4.17 6.15 19.60
CA LYS A 348 5.56 6.53 19.86
C LYS A 348 6.39 5.47 20.60
N HIS A 349 5.78 4.57 21.37
CA HIS A 349 6.50 3.53 22.12
C HIS A 349 6.53 2.18 21.43
N LEU A 350 5.80 2.01 20.31
CA LEU A 350 5.86 0.76 19.57
C LEU A 350 7.16 0.72 18.76
N SER A 351 7.81 -0.43 18.74
CA SER A 351 9.03 -0.66 17.95
C SER A 351 8.68 -0.90 16.47
N ASP A 352 9.54 -0.44 15.54
CA ASP A 352 9.42 -0.72 14.10
C ASP A 352 10.02 -2.07 13.71
N TYR A 353 10.68 -2.75 14.64
CA TYR A 353 11.39 -3.99 14.37
C TYR A 353 10.43 -5.17 14.14
N PRO A 354 10.75 -6.09 13.22
CA PRO A 354 9.88 -7.23 12.88
C PRO A 354 9.42 -8.05 14.09
N LYS A 355 10.31 -8.32 15.06
CA LYS A 355 9.98 -9.10 16.27
C LYS A 355 8.86 -8.48 17.10
N ALA A 356 8.80 -7.15 17.17
CA ALA A 356 7.76 -6.46 17.93
C ALA A 356 6.40 -6.46 17.19
N LEU A 357 6.42 -6.54 15.86
CA LEU A 357 5.22 -6.42 15.01
C LEU A 357 4.62 -7.77 14.61
N LEU A 358 5.44 -8.82 14.48
CA LEU A 358 4.99 -10.14 13.99
C LEU A 358 4.52 -11.09 15.09
N THR A 359 4.54 -10.69 16.36
CA THR A 359 4.37 -11.59 17.53
C THR A 359 5.37 -12.76 17.50
N ASP A 360 5.34 -13.65 18.49
CA ASP A 360 6.23 -14.82 18.49
C ASP A 360 5.86 -15.81 17.38
N GLN A 361 4.57 -15.98 17.08
CA GLN A 361 4.10 -16.90 16.05
C GLN A 361 4.55 -16.46 14.65
N GLY A 362 4.40 -15.18 14.32
CA GLY A 362 4.81 -14.68 13.01
C GLY A 362 6.32 -14.59 12.86
N PHE A 363 7.05 -14.30 13.95
CA PHE A 363 8.50 -14.37 13.89
C PHE A 363 8.97 -15.79 13.53
N GLN A 364 8.38 -16.83 14.15
CA GLN A 364 8.69 -18.23 13.85
C GLN A 364 8.32 -18.65 12.41
N ASP A 365 7.15 -18.24 11.91
CA ASP A 365 6.74 -18.57 10.53
C ASP A 365 7.72 -18.00 9.48
N PHE A 366 8.32 -16.84 9.75
CA PHE A 366 9.29 -16.19 8.84
C PHE A 366 10.75 -16.59 9.09
N ASP A 367 11.10 -17.17 10.24
CA ASP A 367 12.48 -17.53 10.61
C ASP A 367 13.04 -18.68 9.73
N PRO A 368 14.29 -18.65 9.24
CA PRO A 368 15.22 -17.52 9.13
C PRO A 368 14.86 -16.53 8.00
N PHE A 369 14.77 -15.23 8.29
CA PHE A 369 14.53 -14.19 7.27
C PHE A 369 15.65 -13.15 7.24
N ILE A 370 15.74 -12.46 6.11
CA ILE A 370 16.67 -11.34 5.89
C ILE A 370 15.90 -10.03 6.18
N PRO A 371 16.21 -9.33 7.27
CA PRO A 371 15.61 -8.04 7.57
C PRO A 371 16.21 -6.95 6.68
N ILE A 372 15.37 -6.19 5.97
CA ILE A 372 15.80 -5.08 5.12
C ILE A 372 15.15 -3.79 5.62
N GLU A 373 15.99 -2.81 5.94
CA GLU A 373 15.54 -1.54 6.48
C GLU A 373 15.11 -0.57 5.36
N CYS A 374 13.84 -0.19 5.37
CA CYS A 374 13.32 0.91 4.57
C CYS A 374 13.39 2.20 5.39
N GLY A 375 14.51 2.92 5.22
CA GLY A 375 14.78 4.20 5.87
C GLY A 375 14.04 5.40 5.26
N LYS A 376 14.33 6.57 5.83
CA LYS A 376 13.94 7.90 5.32
C LYS A 376 14.65 8.21 4.00
N TYR A 377 14.31 9.32 3.35
CA TYR A 377 15.03 9.76 2.15
C TYR A 377 16.46 10.18 2.48
N ASP A 378 17.39 9.81 1.60
CA ASP A 378 18.70 10.45 1.49
C ASP A 378 18.55 11.84 0.85
N GLU A 379 19.57 12.70 0.97
CA GLU A 379 19.54 14.05 0.37
C GLU A 379 19.29 14.01 -1.15
N LYS A 380 19.92 13.05 -1.85
CA LYS A 380 19.71 12.83 -3.29
C LYS A 380 18.27 12.43 -3.61
N GLU A 381 17.71 11.49 -2.83
CA GLU A 381 16.33 11.03 -3.00
C GLU A 381 15.35 12.19 -2.75
N PHE A 382 15.60 13.00 -1.73
CA PHE A 382 14.77 14.16 -1.40
C PHE A 382 14.76 15.20 -2.52
N HIS A 383 15.93 15.64 -3.00
CA HIS A 383 16.00 16.61 -4.10
C HIS A 383 15.32 16.08 -5.37
N SER A 384 15.59 14.82 -5.73
CA SER A 384 14.94 14.19 -6.90
C SER A 384 13.42 14.13 -6.75
N CYS A 385 12.90 13.92 -5.52
CA CYS A 385 11.47 13.96 -5.23
C CYS A 385 10.88 15.35 -5.40
N MET A 386 11.58 16.39 -4.93
CA MET A 386 11.13 17.77 -5.05
C MET A 386 11.12 18.23 -6.51
N ASP A 387 12.15 17.88 -7.27
CA ASP A 387 12.24 18.15 -8.71
C ASP A 387 11.11 17.44 -9.47
N TYR A 388 10.81 16.17 -9.11
CA TYR A 388 9.67 15.44 -9.66
C TYR A 388 8.35 16.16 -9.37
N TYR A 389 8.11 16.61 -8.13
CA TYR A 389 6.89 17.36 -7.81
C TYR A 389 6.80 18.71 -8.50
N GLN A 390 7.93 19.38 -8.75
CA GLN A 390 7.95 20.63 -9.51
C GLN A 390 7.63 20.39 -11.00
N ASP A 391 8.20 19.36 -11.62
CA ASP A 391 7.89 18.93 -13.00
C ASP A 391 6.40 18.59 -13.16
N ARG A 392 5.85 17.84 -12.20
CA ARG A 392 4.42 17.49 -12.18
C ARG A 392 3.50 18.66 -11.88
N LYS A 393 4.04 19.87 -11.61
CA LYS A 393 3.30 21.03 -11.11
C LYS A 393 2.44 20.67 -9.88
N TRP A 394 2.95 19.78 -9.04
CA TRP A 394 2.31 19.42 -7.78
C TRP A 394 2.44 20.57 -6.78
N LEU A 395 3.62 21.20 -6.75
CA LEU A 395 3.89 22.40 -5.95
C LEU A 395 3.29 23.64 -6.63
N GLN A 396 2.20 24.17 -6.07
CA GLN A 396 1.51 25.34 -6.64
C GLN A 396 2.13 26.67 -6.19
N ARG A 397 2.53 26.78 -4.93
CA ARG A 397 3.13 28.00 -4.38
C ARG A 397 4.52 28.27 -4.99
N ILE A 398 4.88 29.53 -5.08
CA ILE A 398 6.18 29.96 -5.61
C ILE A 398 7.26 29.73 -4.55
N GLU A 399 6.95 30.02 -3.29
CA GLU A 399 7.84 29.83 -2.13
C GLU A 399 8.29 28.37 -1.97
N SER A 400 7.44 27.39 -2.29
CA SER A 400 7.82 25.97 -2.19
C SER A 400 8.77 25.50 -3.29
N LYS A 401 9.02 26.33 -4.31
CA LYS A 401 9.97 26.07 -5.39
C LYS A 401 11.34 26.68 -5.12
N THR A 402 11.46 27.53 -4.10
CA THR A 402 12.74 28.13 -3.71
C THR A 402 13.54 27.16 -2.84
N ASP A 403 14.85 27.33 -2.84
CA ASP A 403 15.77 26.55 -2.01
C ASP A 403 15.40 26.62 -0.52
N GLU A 404 15.07 27.82 -0.04
CA GLU A 404 14.62 28.07 1.34
C GLU A 404 13.33 27.28 1.66
N GLY A 405 12.33 27.31 0.77
CA GLY A 405 11.10 26.55 0.97
C GLY A 405 11.32 25.03 0.95
N GLN A 406 12.23 24.54 0.11
CA GLN A 406 12.60 23.12 0.12
C GLN A 406 13.33 22.73 1.42
N ASP A 407 14.19 23.60 1.96
CA ASP A 407 14.86 23.37 3.25
C ASP A 407 13.88 23.37 4.42
N GLU A 408 12.84 24.23 4.41
CA GLU A 408 11.75 24.17 5.37
C GLU A 408 10.98 22.84 5.30
N ILE A 409 10.62 22.40 4.09
CA ILE A 409 9.94 21.12 3.86
C ILE A 409 10.83 19.96 4.35
N ARG A 410 12.14 20.03 4.08
CA ARG A 410 13.11 19.04 4.54
C ARG A 410 13.14 18.95 6.07
N PHE A 411 13.19 20.10 6.74
CA PHE A 411 13.21 20.19 8.21
C PHE A 411 11.90 19.66 8.82
N LEU A 412 10.74 20.15 8.35
CA LEU A 412 9.43 19.76 8.89
C LEU A 412 9.08 18.30 8.65
N SER A 413 9.41 17.76 7.47
CA SER A 413 9.17 16.35 7.14
C SER A 413 10.13 15.39 7.84
N GLY A 414 11.29 15.89 8.29
CA GLY A 414 12.39 15.08 8.79
C GLY A 414 12.84 14.03 7.79
N MET A 415 12.77 14.36 6.48
CA MET A 415 13.06 13.49 5.32
C MET A 415 12.23 12.20 5.25
N ASN A 416 11.05 12.15 5.90
CA ASN A 416 10.15 11.02 5.79
C ASN A 416 9.31 11.12 4.49
N PRO A 417 9.38 10.13 3.57
CA PRO A 417 8.67 10.18 2.28
C PRO A 417 7.18 10.49 2.40
N GLY A 418 6.49 9.86 3.35
CA GLY A 418 5.07 10.07 3.59
C GLY A 418 4.75 11.46 4.12
N GLN A 419 5.62 12.04 4.95
CA GLN A 419 5.46 13.42 5.45
C GLN A 419 5.76 14.44 4.36
N VAL A 420 6.80 14.22 3.55
CA VAL A 420 7.09 15.06 2.38
C VAL A 420 5.88 15.11 1.46
N PHE A 421 5.30 13.94 1.13
CA PHE A 421 4.09 13.88 0.31
C PHE A 421 2.91 14.64 0.92
N HIS A 422 2.65 14.46 2.23
CA HIS A 422 1.54 15.13 2.90
C HIS A 422 1.72 16.66 2.98
N LEU A 423 2.93 17.13 3.29
CA LEU A 423 3.20 18.57 3.30
C LEU A 423 3.04 19.15 1.89
N CYS A 424 3.58 18.48 0.88
CA CYS A 424 3.50 18.94 -0.51
C CYS A 424 2.09 18.84 -1.10
N SER A 425 1.20 17.97 -0.58
CA SER A 425 -0.20 17.90 -1.05
C SER A 425 -1.08 19.03 -0.52
N ASP A 426 -0.71 19.61 0.62
CA ASP A 426 -1.47 20.68 1.28
C ASP A 426 -1.03 22.09 0.83
N ILE A 427 0.15 22.18 0.21
CA ILE A 427 0.82 23.42 -0.22
C ILE A 427 0.38 23.81 -1.63
#